data_AF-A0A168E0Y0-F1
#
_entry.id   AF-A0A168E0Y0-F1
#
_cell.length_a   1.000
_cell.length_b   1.000
_cell.length_c   1.000
_cell.angle_alpha   90.00
_cell.angle_beta   90.00
_cell.angle_gamma   90.00
#
_symmetry.space_group_name_H-M   'P 1'
#
loop_
_entity.id
_entity.type
_entity.pdbx_description
1 polymer ?
#
loop_
_entity_poly.entity_id
_entity_poly.type
_entity_poly.pdbx_seq_one_letter_code
_entity_poly.pdbx_strand_id
1 'polypeptide(L)'
;MEDYKQDAENYINLVNEFNTLQDVEYARAYKMHKSALAQYERWSNILIEVRDLEKVTKTKQTTLKGRIEHIMRVLNNIYTSCRMIWNKGEQEERIR
;
A
#
# COMPACT_ATOMS: atom_id res chain seq x y z
N MET A 1 -1.98 -22.18 6.01
CA MET A 1 -1.21 -21.09 5.36
C MET A 1 -2.21 -20.18 4.64
N GLU A 2 -3.29 -19.82 5.34
CA GLU A 2 -4.49 -19.18 4.77
C GLU A 2 -4.56 -17.68 5.10
N ASP A 3 -3.75 -17.20 6.05
CA ASP A 3 -4.12 -16.02 6.85
C ASP A 3 -4.03 -14.66 6.16
N TYR A 4 -3.38 -14.53 5.01
CA TYR A 4 -3.18 -13.22 4.35
C TYR A 4 -3.49 -13.23 2.86
N LYS A 5 -4.26 -14.20 2.39
CA LYS A 5 -4.60 -14.31 0.95
C LYS A 5 -5.35 -13.08 0.45
N GLN A 6 -6.36 -12.63 1.20
CA GLN A 6 -7.13 -11.44 0.85
C GLN A 6 -6.26 -10.17 0.87
N ASP A 7 -5.36 -10.04 1.86
CA ASP A 7 -4.44 -8.91 1.94
C ASP A 7 -3.47 -8.88 0.74
N ALA A 8 -2.99 -10.05 0.30
CA ALA A 8 -2.16 -10.19 -0.89
C ALA A 8 -2.92 -9.84 -2.17
N GLU A 9 -4.16 -10.31 -2.33
CA GLU A 9 -5.03 -9.95 -3.46
C GLU A 9 -5.31 -8.46 -3.51
N ASN A 10 -5.62 -7.84 -2.37
CA ASN A 10 -5.84 -6.40 -2.27
C ASN A 10 -4.59 -5.60 -2.66
N TYR A 11 -3.41 -6.05 -2.22
CA TYR A 11 -2.13 -5.45 -2.62
C TYR A 11 -1.90 -5.57 -4.14
N ILE A 12 -2.09 -6.77 -4.71
CA ILE A 12 -1.92 -7.00 -6.16
C ILE A 12 -2.86 -6.13 -6.97
N ASN A 13 -4.13 -6.07 -6.58
CA ASN A 13 -5.14 -5.25 -7.27
C ASN A 13 -4.76 -3.76 -7.24
N LEU A 14 -4.34 -3.24 -6.08
CA LEU A 14 -3.91 -1.84 -5.98
C LEU A 14 -2.67 -1.54 -6.84
N VAL A 15 -1.70 -2.46 -6.89
CA VAL A 15 -0.52 -2.32 -7.76
C VAL A 15 -0.92 -2.31 -9.24
N ASN A 16 -1.82 -3.19 -9.65
CA ASN A 16 -2.31 -3.24 -11.03
C ASN A 16 -3.10 -1.99 -11.41
N GLU A 17 -3.94 -1.49 -10.49
CA GLU A 17 -4.62 -0.20 -10.67
C GLU A 17 -3.62 0.94 -10.81
N PHE A 18 -2.53 0.93 -10.03
CA PHE A 18 -1.51 1.98 -10.07
C PHE A 18 -0.74 1.98 -11.39
N ASN A 19 -0.40 0.80 -11.90
CA ASN A 19 0.33 0.66 -13.16
C ASN A 19 -0.47 1.16 -14.38
N THR A 20 -1.78 1.33 -14.24
CA THR A 20 -2.68 1.83 -15.29
C THR A 20 -3.20 3.24 -15.00
N LEU A 21 -2.68 3.90 -13.97
CA LEU A 21 -3.04 5.28 -13.62
C LEU A 21 -2.32 6.26 -14.55
N GLN A 22 -3.08 7.18 -15.15
CA GLN A 22 -2.54 8.29 -15.94
C GLN A 22 -2.46 9.57 -15.11
N ASP A 23 -1.53 10.45 -15.46
CA ASP A 23 -1.23 11.69 -14.74
C ASP A 23 -2.37 12.73 -14.73
N VAL A 24 -3.42 12.52 -15.52
CA VAL A 24 -4.62 13.37 -15.59
C VAL A 24 -5.82 12.81 -14.82
N GLU A 25 -5.70 11.60 -14.26
CA GLU A 25 -6.80 10.92 -13.56
C GLU A 25 -6.85 11.31 -12.07
N TYR A 26 -7.02 12.59 -11.77
CA TYR A 26 -6.90 13.15 -10.40
C TYR A 26 -7.82 12.50 -9.36
N ALA A 27 -9.09 12.27 -9.69
CA ALA A 27 -10.05 11.64 -8.78
C ALA A 27 -9.69 10.17 -8.48
N ARG A 28 -9.17 9.47 -9.49
CA ARG A 28 -8.69 8.08 -9.35
C ARG A 28 -7.44 8.04 -8.48
N ALA A 29 -6.49 8.95 -8.72
CA ALA A 29 -5.31 9.13 -7.88
C ALA A 29 -5.69 9.44 -6.42
N TYR A 30 -6.69 10.30 -6.19
CA TYR A 30 -7.21 10.59 -4.85
C TYR A 30 -7.71 9.35 -4.12
N LYS A 31 -8.57 8.55 -4.79
CA LYS A 31 -9.05 7.28 -4.23
C LYS A 31 -7.89 6.33 -3.94
N MET A 32 -6.96 6.20 -4.87
CA MET A 32 -5.83 5.29 -4.78
C MET A 32 -4.86 5.65 -3.64
N HIS A 33 -4.56 6.92 -3.38
CA HIS A 33 -3.69 7.26 -2.25
C HIS A 33 -4.33 6.86 -0.91
N LYS A 34 -5.65 7.02 -0.77
CA LYS A 34 -6.36 6.60 0.47
C LYS A 34 -6.32 5.09 0.63
N SER A 35 -6.56 4.35 -0.45
CA SER A 35 -6.46 2.89 -0.46
C SER A 35 -5.05 2.41 -0.12
N ALA A 36 -4.02 3.06 -0.67
CA ALA A 36 -2.62 2.75 -0.37
C ALA A 36 -2.26 2.97 1.10
N LEU A 37 -2.74 4.05 1.71
CA LEU A 37 -2.57 4.31 3.14
C LEU A 37 -3.26 3.24 3.99
N ALA A 38 -4.52 2.91 3.68
CA ALA A 38 -5.26 1.88 4.41
C ALA A 38 -4.59 0.50 4.31
N GLN A 39 -4.12 0.13 3.13
CA GLN A 39 -3.35 -1.11 2.93
C GLN A 39 -2.03 -1.08 3.70
N TYR A 40 -1.31 0.05 3.71
CA TYR A 40 -0.07 0.18 4.46
C TYR A 40 -0.29 -0.12 5.96
N GLU A 41 -1.32 0.46 6.55
CA GLU A 41 -1.70 0.20 7.94
C GLU A 41 -2.10 -1.25 8.19
N ARG A 42 -2.78 -1.89 7.24
CA ARG A 42 -3.09 -3.32 7.35
C ARG A 42 -1.81 -4.16 7.37
N TRP A 43 -0.87 -3.91 6.46
CA TRP A 43 0.39 -4.65 6.40
C TRP A 43 1.32 -4.34 7.58
N SER A 44 1.26 -3.14 8.16
CA SER A 44 1.98 -2.81 9.39
C SER A 44 1.47 -3.64 10.58
N ASN A 45 0.15 -3.83 10.70
CA ASN A 45 -0.45 -4.70 11.70
C ASN A 45 -0.05 -6.18 11.50
N ILE A 46 -0.05 -6.67 10.27
CA ILE A 46 0.44 -8.03 9.95
C ILE A 46 1.90 -8.19 10.39
N LEU A 47 2.75 -7.18 10.19
CA LEU A 47 4.14 -7.24 10.64
C LEU A 47 4.26 -7.37 12.16
N ILE A 48 3.37 -6.72 12.91
CA ILE A 48 3.30 -6.85 14.37
C ILE A 48 2.85 -8.25 14.76
N GLU A 49 1.76 -8.77 14.16
CA GLU A 49 1.27 -10.14 14.38
C GLU A 49 2.38 -11.17 14.16
N VAL A 50 3.14 -11.04 13.06
CA VAL A 50 4.27 -11.94 12.75
C VAL A 50 5.37 -11.82 13.82
N ARG A 51 5.72 -10.61 14.25
CA ARG A 51 6.73 -10.40 15.31
C ARG A 51 6.28 -10.97 16.65
N ASP A 52 5.01 -10.91 16.98
CA ASP A 52 4.48 -11.50 18.21
C ASP A 52 4.45 -13.02 18.14
N LEU A 53 4.12 -13.59 16.97
CA LEU A 53 4.22 -15.03 16.74
C LEU A 53 5.65 -15.55 16.89
N GLU A 54 6.67 -14.79 16.44
CA GLU A 54 8.08 -15.14 16.65
C GLU A 54 8.43 -15.24 18.14
N LYS A 55 7.86 -14.37 19.00
CA LYS A 55 8.09 -14.40 20.45
C LYS A 55 7.52 -15.67 21.09
N VAL A 56 6.34 -16.11 20.63
CA VAL A 56 5.66 -17.32 21.15
C VAL A 56 6.36 -18.58 20.65
N THR A 57 6.64 -18.65 19.34
CA THR A 57 7.19 -19.85 18.69
C THR A 57 8.71 -19.97 18.80
N LYS A 58 9.39 -18.91 19.24
CA LYS A 58 10.86 -18.78 19.28
C LYS A 58 11.54 -19.05 17.93
N THR A 59 10.78 -18.94 16.84
CA THR A 59 11.25 -19.19 15.47
C THR A 59 11.25 -17.88 14.70
N LYS A 60 12.37 -17.55 14.04
CA LYS A 60 12.48 -16.33 13.24
C LYS A 60 11.89 -16.53 11.85
N GLN A 61 11.03 -15.60 11.44
CA GLN A 61 10.35 -15.50 10.15
C GLN A 61 10.96 -14.37 9.30
N THR A 62 12.31 -14.34 9.19
CA THR A 62 13.05 -13.25 8.53
C THR A 62 12.57 -12.97 7.11
N THR A 63 12.36 -14.02 6.30
CA THR A 63 11.92 -13.88 4.90
C THR A 63 10.54 -13.25 4.79
N LEU A 64 9.59 -13.67 5.64
CA LEU A 64 8.23 -13.12 5.65
C LEU A 64 8.23 -11.65 6.04
N LYS A 65 8.97 -11.27 7.10
CA LYS A 65 9.10 -9.87 7.51
C LYS A 65 9.71 -9.01 6.41
N GLY A 66 10.77 -9.48 5.75
CA GLY A 66 11.37 -8.78 4.62
C GLY A 66 10.41 -8.57 3.46
N ARG A 67 9.52 -9.55 3.18
CA ARG A 67 8.47 -9.41 2.17
C ARG A 67 7.42 -8.39 2.58
N ILE A 68 6.95 -8.40 3.83
CA ILE A 68 5.98 -7.43 4.35
C ILE A 68 6.55 -6.00 4.29
N GLU A 69 7.79 -5.82 4.73
CA GLU A 69 8.47 -4.51 4.67
C GLU A 69 8.64 -4.02 3.23
N HIS A 70 8.89 -4.92 2.27
CA HIS A 70 8.90 -4.55 0.86
C HIS A 70 7.52 -4.11 0.36
N ILE A 71 6.45 -4.83 0.71
CA ILE A 71 5.07 -4.45 0.36
C ILE A 71 4.75 -3.05 0.92
N MET A 72 5.06 -2.80 2.19
CA MET A 72 4.85 -1.50 2.82
C MET A 72 5.60 -0.38 2.10
N ARG A 73 6.85 -0.61 1.66
CA ARG A 73 7.59 0.38 0.83
C ARG A 73 6.89 0.68 -0.49
N VAL A 74 6.39 -0.35 -1.19
CA VAL A 74 5.65 -0.17 -2.44
C VAL A 74 4.37 0.63 -2.20
N LEU A 75 3.61 0.32 -1.14
CA LEU A 75 2.39 1.04 -0.79
C LEU A 75 2.66 2.51 -0.47
N ASN A 76 3.75 2.81 0.25
CA ASN A 76 4.15 4.19 0.52
C ASN A 76 4.54 4.96 -0.76
N ASN A 77 5.17 4.28 -1.72
CA ASN A 77 5.47 4.87 -3.02
C ASN A 77 4.18 5.18 -3.80
N ILE A 78 3.21 4.26 -3.84
CA ILE A 78 1.90 4.48 -4.48
C ILE A 78 1.19 5.67 -3.81
N TYR A 79 1.14 5.70 -2.47
CA TYR A 79 0.56 6.81 -1.72
C TYR A 79 1.17 8.15 -2.14
N THR A 80 2.50 8.24 -2.18
CA THR A 80 3.22 9.47 -2.48
C THR A 80 3.01 9.90 -3.93
N SER A 81 3.12 8.98 -4.89
CA SER A 81 2.91 9.26 -6.31
C SER A 81 1.48 9.73 -6.62
N CYS A 82 0.48 9.02 -6.09
CA CYS A 82 -0.91 9.41 -6.26
C CYS A 82 -1.23 10.78 -5.64
N ARG A 83 -0.65 11.09 -4.48
CA ARG A 83 -0.80 12.41 -3.84
C ARG A 83 -0.22 13.54 -4.70
N MET A 84 0.89 13.30 -5.38
CA MET A 84 1.46 14.28 -6.31
C MET A 84 0.54 14.54 -7.51
N ILE A 85 -0.04 13.49 -8.10
CA ILE A 85 -0.97 13.60 -9.23
C ILE A 85 -2.22 14.39 -8.82
N TRP A 86 -2.85 14.02 -7.70
CA TRP A 86 -4.04 14.72 -7.19
C TRP A 86 -3.77 16.21 -6.91
N ASN A 87 -2.62 16.55 -6.31
CA ASN A 87 -2.26 17.94 -6.02
C ASN A 87 -2.09 18.79 -7.29
N LYS A 88 -1.64 18.20 -8.41
CA LYS A 88 -1.59 18.90 -9.71
C LYS A 88 -3.00 19.28 -10.17
N GLY A 89 -3.96 18.37 -10.04
CA GLY A 89 -5.36 18.62 -10.37
C GLY A 89 -5.96 19.78 -9.58
N GLU A 90 -5.74 19.84 -8.26
CA GLU A 90 -6.19 20.98 -7.44
C GLU A 90 -5.57 22.31 -7.88
N GLN A 91 -4.32 22.31 -8.34
CA GLN A 91 -3.65 23.50 -8.84
C GLN A 91 -4.23 23.95 -10.18
N GLU A 92 -4.49 23.02 -11.11
CA GLU A 92 -5.11 23.31 -12.40
C GLU A 92 -6.53 23.88 -12.24
N GLU A 93 -7.32 23.35 -11.30
CA GLU A 93 -8.66 23.86 -11.01
C GLU A 93 -8.64 25.28 -10.44
N ARG A 94 -7.65 25.61 -9.59
CA ARG A 94 -7.50 26.94 -8.98
C ARG A 94 -7.08 28.05 -9.95
N ILE A 95 -6.50 27.70 -11.10
CA ILE A 95 -6.01 28.65 -12.11
C ILE A 95 -7.07 28.88 -13.22
N ARG A 96 -8.18 28.11 -13.22
CA ARG A 96 -9.34 28.31 -14.09
C ARG A 96 -10.36 29.24 -13.47
#